data_AF-A0A3N0GGN3-F1
#
_entry.id   AF-A0A3N0GGN3-F1
#
_cell.length_a   1.000
_cell.length_b   1.000
_cell.length_c   1.000
_cell.angle_alpha   90.00
_cell.angle_beta   90.00
_cell.angle_gamma   90.00
#
_symmetry.space_group_name_H-M   'P 1'
#
loop_
_entity.id
_entity.type
_entity.pdbx_description
1 polymer ?
#
loop_
_entity_poly.entity_id
_entity_poly.type
_entity_poly.pdbx_seq_one_letter_code
_entity_poly.pdbx_strand_id
1 'polypeptide(L)'
;MRALTWHGTRDVRVETVPDPVIQEPTDAIIKVTSSGLCGSDLHLYEVLGPFMTEGDILGHEPIGIVEDVGSAVDLKVGDRVVVPFQIACGSCEMCDLGLQTQCETTQVRDQGMGAALYGYTKLYGSVPGAQAEYLRVPRADYNPIKVPDGPADDRFLYLSDVLPTAWQAVEYAAIPAGGSVVVLGAGPIGDMACRIAAHRGHHVIAVDLVPERLARVRKFGAETIDLRDLEGHEVADMIRNVTEGRGPDAVIDAVGMEAHGSPSATVAQRLAAMLPDRIAERMMHTAGVDRLASLHAAVDIVRRGGTISIVGVYGGAADPMPMLTMFDKQVQLRMGQANVRRWVDDILPFLTDDDPLGVDSFASHRMPLEDAPYAYEIFQAKKDGACKIVFSL
;
A
#
# COMPACT_ATOMS: atom_id res chain seq x y z
N MET A 1 25.78 1.61 -7.41
CA MET A 1 24.49 1.76 -8.11
C MET A 1 23.85 3.09 -7.75
N ARG A 2 22.95 3.60 -8.58
CA ARG A 2 22.06 4.72 -8.29
C ARG A 2 20.87 4.23 -7.46
N ALA A 3 20.50 4.99 -6.44
CA ALA A 3 19.38 4.67 -5.54
C ALA A 3 18.74 5.95 -4.98
N LEU A 4 17.43 5.94 -4.75
CA LEU A 4 16.73 7.00 -4.03
C LEU A 4 16.96 6.84 -2.52
N THR A 5 17.61 7.82 -1.91
CA THR A 5 17.92 7.89 -0.48
C THR A 5 17.09 8.97 0.22
N TRP A 6 16.74 8.71 1.47
CA TRP A 6 16.07 9.66 2.35
C TRP A 6 17.08 10.55 3.08
N HIS A 7 16.88 11.88 3.08
CA HIS A 7 17.76 12.87 3.74
C HIS A 7 17.03 13.76 4.76
N GLY A 8 15.73 13.54 4.95
CA GLY A 8 14.92 14.34 5.85
C GLY A 8 13.46 14.35 5.42
N THR A 9 12.61 14.92 6.26
CA THR A 9 11.21 15.18 5.91
C THR A 9 11.16 16.01 4.62
N ARG A 10 10.52 15.44 3.60
CA ARG A 10 10.41 15.98 2.24
C ARG A 10 11.72 16.15 1.46
N ASP A 11 12.81 15.53 1.89
CA ASP A 11 14.11 15.57 1.20
C ASP A 11 14.53 14.15 0.84
N VAL A 12 14.39 13.80 -0.43
CA VAL A 12 14.87 12.55 -1.02
C VAL A 12 15.76 12.89 -2.20
N ARG A 13 16.81 12.11 -2.41
CA ARG A 13 17.83 12.39 -3.43
C ARG A 13 18.25 11.10 -4.09
N VAL A 14 18.55 11.15 -5.38
CA VAL A 14 19.15 9.99 -6.05
C VAL A 14 20.66 10.09 -5.87
N GLU A 15 21.24 9.11 -5.18
CA GLU A 15 22.65 9.08 -4.83
C GLU A 15 23.33 7.81 -5.37
N THR A 16 24.66 7.86 -5.44
CA THR A 16 25.46 6.69 -5.78
C THR A 16 25.83 5.98 -4.48
N VAL A 17 25.29 4.78 -4.31
CA VAL A 17 25.51 3.92 -3.15
C VAL A 17 26.29 2.65 -3.57
N PRO A 18 26.90 1.92 -2.63
CA PRO A 18 27.52 0.63 -2.94
C PRO A 18 26.53 -0.34 -3.59
N ASP A 19 27.01 -1.17 -4.51
CA ASP A 19 26.21 -2.24 -5.08
C ASP A 19 25.85 -3.27 -3.99
N PRO A 20 24.63 -3.82 -3.98
CA PRO A 20 24.26 -4.89 -3.08
C PRO A 20 25.12 -6.12 -3.37
N VAL A 21 25.35 -6.92 -2.33
CA VAL A 21 26.06 -8.20 -2.44
C VAL A 21 25.20 -9.30 -1.81
N ILE A 22 25.38 -10.53 -2.26
CA ILE A 22 24.84 -11.71 -1.58
C ILE A 22 25.43 -11.77 -0.16
N GLN A 23 24.57 -11.78 0.86
CA GLN A 23 25.00 -11.89 2.26
C GLN A 23 24.71 -13.28 2.81
N GLU A 24 23.59 -13.89 2.41
CA GLU A 24 23.18 -15.23 2.81
C GLU A 24 22.98 -16.16 1.60
N PRO A 25 23.12 -17.49 1.76
CA PRO A 25 22.85 -18.46 0.69
C PRO A 25 21.45 -18.37 0.08
N THR A 26 20.49 -17.81 0.81
CA THR A 26 19.09 -17.63 0.39
C THR A 26 18.82 -16.27 -0.25
N ASP A 27 19.83 -15.42 -0.41
CA ASP A 27 19.68 -14.12 -1.07
C ASP A 27 19.71 -14.26 -2.60
N ALA A 28 19.14 -13.29 -3.30
CA ALA A 28 19.42 -13.01 -4.70
C ALA A 28 19.71 -11.51 -4.89
N ILE A 29 20.29 -11.15 -6.02
CA ILE A 29 20.35 -9.77 -6.50
C ILE A 29 19.52 -9.71 -7.78
N ILE A 30 18.63 -8.73 -7.86
CA ILE A 30 17.95 -8.39 -9.11
C ILE A 30 18.46 -7.05 -9.63
N LYS A 31 18.64 -6.95 -10.94
CA LYS A 31 18.66 -5.67 -11.64
C LYS A 31 17.22 -5.20 -11.79
N VAL A 32 16.86 -4.12 -11.11
CA VAL A 32 15.50 -3.58 -11.14
C VAL A 32 15.28 -2.95 -12.51
N THR A 33 14.18 -3.28 -13.17
CA THR A 33 13.79 -2.70 -14.47
C THR A 33 12.72 -1.64 -14.29
N SER A 34 11.80 -1.86 -13.35
CA SER A 34 10.81 -0.87 -12.93
C SER A 34 10.54 -0.93 -11.43
N SER A 35 10.24 0.21 -10.83
CA SER A 35 9.89 0.31 -9.41
C SER A 35 8.73 1.29 -9.19
N GLY A 36 7.73 0.90 -8.43
CA GLY A 36 6.59 1.75 -8.09
C GLY A 36 6.91 2.78 -7.01
N LEU A 37 6.16 3.90 -7.05
CA LEU A 37 5.95 4.79 -5.91
C LEU A 37 4.62 4.44 -5.24
N CYS A 38 4.66 4.14 -3.94
CA CYS A 38 3.48 3.79 -3.15
C CYS A 38 3.05 4.94 -2.24
N GLY A 39 1.77 4.95 -1.84
CA GLY A 39 1.28 5.91 -0.84
C GLY A 39 1.97 5.74 0.53
N SER A 40 2.37 4.52 0.87
CA SER A 40 3.15 4.25 2.08
C SER A 40 4.54 4.92 2.07
N ASP A 41 5.15 5.11 0.90
CA ASP A 41 6.40 5.87 0.78
C ASP A 41 6.19 7.35 1.15
N LEU A 42 4.99 7.91 0.94
CA LEU A 42 4.65 9.27 1.38
C LEU A 42 4.57 9.36 2.91
N HIS A 43 4.23 8.28 3.60
CA HIS A 43 4.30 8.25 5.06
C HIS A 43 5.77 8.39 5.53
N LEU A 44 6.73 7.77 4.83
CA LEU A 44 8.17 7.93 5.10
C LEU A 44 8.66 9.35 4.78
N TYR A 45 8.15 9.91 3.68
CA TYR A 45 8.45 11.26 3.21
C TYR A 45 7.94 12.37 4.16
N GLU A 46 6.89 12.10 4.94
CA GLU A 46 6.21 13.08 5.79
C GLU A 46 6.23 12.72 7.29
N VAL A 47 5.45 11.71 7.68
CA VAL A 47 4.99 11.50 9.07
C VAL A 47 5.92 10.60 9.86
N LEU A 48 6.54 9.62 9.20
CA LEU A 48 7.36 8.59 9.81
C LEU A 48 8.85 8.94 9.83
N GLY A 49 9.22 10.19 9.51
CA GLY A 49 10.59 10.71 9.58
C GLY A 49 11.36 10.35 10.87
N PRO A 50 10.77 10.39 12.08
CA PRO A 50 11.45 9.99 13.32
C PRO A 50 11.92 8.52 13.36
N PHE A 51 11.42 7.68 12.47
CA PHE A 51 11.79 6.27 12.35
C PHE A 51 12.71 5.98 11.15
N MET A 52 13.08 7.02 10.40
CA MET A 52 14.00 6.94 9.27
C MET A 52 15.43 7.30 9.70
N THR A 53 16.40 6.79 8.95
CA THR A 53 17.80 7.17 9.06
C THR A 53 18.23 7.86 7.76
N GLU A 54 18.99 8.95 7.85
CA GLU A 54 19.59 9.56 6.66
C GLU A 54 20.41 8.54 5.87
N GLY A 55 20.15 8.43 4.57
CA GLY A 55 20.74 7.45 3.67
C GLY A 55 19.90 6.18 3.46
N ASP A 56 18.79 5.99 4.17
CA ASP A 56 17.88 4.86 3.94
C ASP A 56 17.38 4.86 2.48
N ILE A 57 17.51 3.71 1.80
CA ILE A 57 17.07 3.53 0.40
C ILE A 57 15.57 3.18 0.39
N LEU A 58 14.77 3.91 -0.36
CA LEU A 58 13.30 3.79 -0.36
C LEU A 58 12.76 2.82 -1.43
N GLY A 59 11.46 2.55 -1.34
CA GLY A 59 10.68 1.82 -2.34
C GLY A 59 10.59 0.32 -2.10
N HIS A 60 9.45 -0.26 -2.46
CA HIS A 60 9.13 -1.66 -2.16
C HIS A 60 8.23 -2.31 -3.21
N GLU A 61 8.19 -1.72 -4.41
CA GLU A 61 7.37 -2.22 -5.51
C GLU A 61 8.19 -2.56 -6.76
N PRO A 62 9.14 -3.51 -6.72
CA PRO A 62 10.00 -3.78 -7.86
C PRO A 62 9.54 -4.94 -8.73
N ILE A 63 9.92 -4.82 -10.00
CA ILE A 63 10.14 -5.93 -10.93
C ILE A 63 11.56 -5.80 -11.49
N GLY A 64 12.19 -6.93 -11.79
CA GLY A 64 13.52 -6.93 -12.36
C GLY A 64 13.96 -8.27 -12.92
N ILE A 65 15.23 -8.31 -13.31
CA ILE A 65 15.91 -9.50 -13.83
C ILE A 65 16.90 -9.98 -12.79
N VAL A 66 16.90 -11.27 -12.48
CA VAL A 66 17.88 -11.88 -11.57
C VAL A 66 19.28 -11.74 -12.15
N GLU A 67 20.17 -11.11 -11.39
CA GLU A 67 21.57 -10.82 -11.75
C GLU A 67 22.54 -11.79 -11.05
N ASP A 68 22.27 -12.14 -9.79
CA ASP A 68 23.07 -13.06 -8.99
C ASP A 68 22.20 -13.84 -7.98
N VAL A 69 22.62 -15.03 -7.57
CA VAL A 69 21.88 -15.90 -6.64
C VAL A 69 22.79 -16.57 -5.63
N GLY A 70 22.33 -16.64 -4.39
CA GLY A 70 22.95 -17.46 -3.36
C GLY A 70 22.79 -18.95 -3.63
N SER A 71 23.60 -19.77 -2.95
CA SER A 71 23.69 -21.22 -3.21
C SER A 71 22.46 -22.04 -2.79
N ALA A 72 21.48 -21.43 -2.12
CA ALA A 72 20.24 -22.07 -1.66
C ALA A 72 18.99 -21.48 -2.37
N VAL A 73 19.16 -20.86 -3.53
CA VAL A 73 18.09 -20.25 -4.34
C VAL A 73 17.95 -20.98 -5.67
N ASP A 74 16.72 -21.36 -6.05
CA ASP A 74 16.42 -22.08 -7.30
C ASP A 74 16.18 -21.17 -8.51
N LEU A 75 16.16 -19.84 -8.31
CA LEU A 75 16.11 -18.85 -9.40
C LEU A 75 17.37 -18.90 -10.25
N LYS A 76 17.24 -18.48 -11.50
CA LYS A 76 18.37 -18.43 -12.45
C LYS A 76 18.66 -17.00 -12.85
N VAL A 77 19.93 -16.69 -13.05
CA VAL A 77 20.34 -15.44 -13.71
C VAL A 77 19.61 -15.31 -15.04
N GLY A 78 19.00 -14.14 -15.27
CA GLY A 78 18.14 -13.87 -16.42
C GLY A 78 16.65 -14.10 -16.17
N ASP A 79 16.24 -14.73 -15.06
CA ASP A 79 14.82 -14.87 -14.74
C ASP A 79 14.21 -13.50 -14.43
N ARG A 80 13.04 -13.22 -15.03
CA ARG A 80 12.23 -12.04 -14.70
C ARG A 80 11.35 -12.31 -13.49
N VAL A 81 11.45 -11.46 -12.47
CA VAL A 81 10.77 -11.64 -11.20
C VAL A 81 10.17 -10.35 -10.66
N VAL A 82 8.99 -10.47 -10.05
CA VAL A 82 8.39 -9.46 -9.18
C VAL A 82 8.69 -9.82 -7.74
N VAL A 83 9.07 -8.86 -6.91
CA VAL A 83 9.39 -9.11 -5.49
C VAL A 83 8.29 -8.51 -4.61
N PRO A 84 7.59 -9.31 -3.79
CA PRO A 84 6.67 -8.82 -2.77
C PRO A 84 7.33 -7.82 -1.81
N PHE A 85 6.59 -6.79 -1.37
CA PHE A 85 7.11 -5.77 -0.45
C PHE A 85 7.54 -6.34 0.93
N GLN A 86 6.93 -7.45 1.37
CA GLN A 86 7.25 -8.14 2.62
C GLN A 86 8.25 -9.28 2.42
N ILE A 87 9.14 -9.46 3.40
CA ILE A 87 10.16 -10.50 3.39
C ILE A 87 9.69 -11.65 4.26
N ALA A 88 9.37 -12.80 3.68
CA ALA A 88 8.87 -13.96 4.41
C ALA A 88 9.72 -15.23 4.21
N CYS A 89 9.64 -16.19 5.14
CA CYS A 89 10.44 -17.42 5.08
C CYS A 89 9.77 -18.59 4.37
N GLY A 90 8.46 -18.50 4.10
CA GLY A 90 7.71 -19.54 3.41
C GLY A 90 7.54 -20.87 4.15
N SER A 91 7.94 -20.96 5.42
CA SER A 91 8.04 -22.24 6.15
C SER A 91 7.76 -22.19 7.66
N CYS A 92 7.49 -21.01 8.22
CA CYS A 92 6.97 -20.92 9.59
C CYS A 92 5.45 -21.07 9.60
N GLU A 93 4.87 -21.34 10.77
CA GLU A 93 3.42 -21.51 10.97
C GLU A 93 2.61 -20.38 10.32
N MET A 94 3.04 -19.13 10.50
CA MET A 94 2.35 -17.98 9.92
C MET A 94 2.41 -17.97 8.39
N CYS A 95 3.54 -18.38 7.79
CA CYS A 95 3.64 -18.50 6.34
C CYS A 95 2.75 -19.62 5.80
N ASP A 96 2.66 -20.75 6.51
CA ASP A 96 1.81 -21.89 6.13
C ASP A 96 0.31 -21.53 6.18
N LEU A 97 -0.08 -20.66 7.10
CA LEU A 97 -1.43 -20.08 7.17
C LEU A 97 -1.67 -18.97 6.11
N GLY A 98 -0.68 -18.63 5.29
CA GLY A 98 -0.76 -17.55 4.31
C GLY A 98 -0.75 -16.15 4.93
N LEU A 99 -0.08 -16.00 6.08
CA LEU A 99 0.12 -14.75 6.82
C LEU A 99 1.59 -14.31 6.73
N GLN A 100 2.09 -14.10 5.51
CA GLN A 100 3.49 -13.75 5.26
C GLN A 100 3.94 -12.47 5.98
N THR A 101 3.04 -11.50 6.18
CA THR A 101 3.33 -10.27 6.94
C THR A 101 3.51 -10.51 8.43
N GLN A 102 3.14 -11.70 8.92
CA GLN A 102 3.33 -12.16 10.30
C GLN A 102 4.44 -13.22 10.38
N CYS A 103 5.30 -13.35 9.35
CA CYS A 103 6.38 -14.32 9.29
C CYS A 103 7.25 -14.28 10.56
N GLU A 104 7.31 -15.40 11.28
CA GLU A 104 8.04 -15.50 12.54
C GLU A 104 9.55 -15.36 12.36
N THR A 105 10.10 -15.79 11.23
CA THR A 105 11.54 -15.75 10.98
C THR A 105 12.06 -14.34 10.75
N THR A 106 11.29 -13.51 10.05
CA THR A 106 11.68 -12.14 9.64
C THR A 106 10.99 -11.08 10.49
N GLN A 107 10.23 -11.49 11.51
CA GLN A 107 9.55 -10.61 12.45
C GLN A 107 10.54 -9.67 13.16
N VAL A 108 10.24 -8.37 13.16
CA VAL A 108 11.05 -7.33 13.81
C VAL A 108 10.64 -7.19 15.29
N ARG A 109 11.09 -8.18 16.09
CA ARG A 109 10.64 -8.38 17.48
C ARG A 109 11.02 -7.27 18.44
N ASP A 110 12.18 -6.65 18.26
CA ASP A 110 12.64 -5.53 19.08
C ASP A 110 11.74 -4.29 18.94
N GLN A 111 11.02 -4.18 17.82
CA GLN A 111 10.05 -3.13 17.55
C GLN A 111 8.60 -3.58 17.81
N GLY A 112 8.38 -4.87 18.12
CA GLY A 112 7.04 -5.45 18.28
C GLY A 112 6.21 -5.48 16.99
N MET A 113 6.86 -5.47 15.83
CA MET A 113 6.21 -5.43 14.51
C MET A 113 6.20 -6.80 13.84
N GLY A 114 5.51 -6.88 12.70
CA GLY A 114 5.46 -8.06 11.84
C GLY A 114 6.77 -8.31 11.07
N ALA A 115 6.66 -9.00 9.94
CA ALA A 115 7.77 -9.30 9.05
C ALA A 115 8.49 -8.04 8.55
N ALA A 116 9.79 -8.14 8.33
CA ALA A 116 10.58 -7.06 7.73
C ALA A 116 10.08 -6.70 6.31
N LEU A 117 10.21 -5.43 5.96
CA LEU A 117 9.78 -4.86 4.67
C LEU A 117 10.94 -4.18 3.96
N TYR A 118 10.93 -4.19 2.63
CA TYR A 118 11.88 -3.41 1.84
C TYR A 118 11.60 -1.91 1.95
N GLY A 119 12.65 -1.09 1.93
CA GLY A 119 12.57 0.36 1.77
C GLY A 119 11.69 1.08 2.80
N TYR A 120 11.60 0.53 4.01
CA TYR A 120 10.70 1.00 5.05
C TYR A 120 11.45 1.36 6.35
N THR A 121 10.73 1.89 7.33
CA THR A 121 11.31 2.39 8.58
C THR A 121 12.02 1.30 9.40
N LYS A 122 12.78 1.72 10.42
CA LYS A 122 13.39 0.80 11.40
C LYS A 122 12.38 -0.09 12.13
N LEU A 123 11.11 0.34 12.21
CA LEU A 123 10.02 -0.48 12.76
C LEU A 123 9.88 -1.81 12.00
N TYR A 124 10.24 -1.83 10.72
CA TYR A 124 10.18 -2.99 9.85
C TYR A 124 11.56 -3.40 9.32
N GLY A 125 12.62 -3.08 10.08
CA GLY A 125 13.95 -3.66 9.92
C GLY A 125 14.92 -2.88 9.03
N SER A 126 14.52 -1.73 8.47
CA SER A 126 15.39 -0.89 7.62
C SER A 126 16.11 -1.66 6.51
N VAL A 127 15.41 -2.62 5.87
CA VAL A 127 15.98 -3.36 4.74
C VAL A 127 16.01 -2.42 3.53
N PRO A 128 17.16 -2.26 2.81
CA PRO A 128 17.24 -1.37 1.66
C PRO A 128 16.16 -1.62 0.62
N GLY A 129 15.56 -0.53 0.14
CA GLY A 129 14.47 -0.53 -0.81
C GLY A 129 14.88 -0.70 -2.27
N ALA A 130 13.86 -0.65 -3.13
CA ALA A 130 13.92 -1.05 -4.52
C ALA A 130 13.72 0.09 -5.53
N GLN A 131 13.69 1.35 -5.08
CA GLN A 131 13.88 2.51 -5.97
C GLN A 131 15.38 2.72 -6.19
N ALA A 132 16.03 1.71 -6.78
CA ALA A 132 17.47 1.61 -6.99
C ALA A 132 17.77 0.65 -8.16
N GLU A 133 18.88 0.84 -8.87
CA GLU A 133 19.22 0.02 -10.07
C GLU A 133 19.34 -1.48 -9.75
N TYR A 134 19.72 -1.82 -8.53
CA TYR A 134 19.78 -3.20 -8.04
C TYR A 134 19.14 -3.33 -6.66
N LEU A 135 18.57 -4.49 -6.39
CA LEU A 135 17.99 -4.84 -5.09
C LEU A 135 18.57 -6.16 -4.61
N ARG A 136 19.04 -6.20 -3.36
CA ARG A 136 19.23 -7.47 -2.65
C ARG A 136 17.88 -7.98 -2.18
N VAL A 137 17.59 -9.23 -2.49
CA VAL A 137 16.35 -9.91 -2.13
C VAL A 137 16.66 -10.99 -1.09
N PRO A 138 16.54 -10.71 0.22
CA PRO A 138 16.61 -11.75 1.23
C PRO A 138 15.47 -12.74 1.06
N ARG A 139 15.73 -14.01 1.37
CA ARG A 139 14.76 -15.10 1.22
C ARG A 139 14.19 -15.20 -0.20
N ALA A 140 15.09 -15.10 -1.18
CA ALA A 140 14.79 -15.30 -2.60
C ALA A 140 14.40 -16.75 -2.91
N ASP A 141 14.60 -17.68 -1.97
CA ASP A 141 14.09 -19.05 -2.00
C ASP A 141 12.55 -19.15 -1.99
N TYR A 142 11.84 -18.09 -1.57
CA TYR A 142 10.39 -18.12 -1.43
C TYR A 142 9.64 -16.92 -2.04
N ASN A 143 10.14 -15.69 -1.83
CA ASN A 143 9.36 -14.47 -2.09
C ASN A 143 9.19 -14.14 -3.58
N PRO A 144 10.24 -14.21 -4.43
CA PRO A 144 10.14 -13.79 -5.82
C PRO A 144 9.06 -14.54 -6.60
N ILE A 145 8.26 -13.79 -7.36
CA ILE A 145 7.25 -14.30 -8.26
C ILE A 145 7.83 -14.26 -9.66
N LYS A 146 8.17 -15.43 -10.20
CA LYS A 146 8.63 -15.54 -11.58
C LYS A 146 7.49 -15.23 -12.54
N VAL A 147 7.75 -14.36 -13.51
CA VAL A 147 6.77 -13.92 -14.51
C VAL A 147 7.31 -14.14 -15.92
N PRO A 148 6.45 -14.30 -16.94
CA PRO A 148 6.91 -14.54 -18.29
C PRO A 148 7.62 -13.31 -18.89
N ASP A 149 8.50 -13.59 -19.85
CA ASP A 149 8.99 -12.56 -20.76
C ASP A 149 7.86 -12.09 -21.69
N GLY A 150 7.97 -10.87 -22.22
CA GLY A 150 7.06 -10.35 -23.23
C GLY A 150 6.37 -9.05 -22.81
N PRO A 151 5.21 -9.09 -22.12
CA PRO A 151 4.49 -7.87 -21.74
C PRO A 151 5.38 -6.90 -20.97
N ALA A 152 5.11 -5.60 -21.11
CA ALA A 152 5.80 -4.56 -20.36
C ALA A 152 5.71 -4.81 -18.85
N ASP A 153 6.66 -4.26 -18.09
CA ASP A 153 6.74 -4.43 -16.64
C ASP A 153 5.43 -4.15 -15.92
N ASP A 154 4.69 -3.12 -16.34
CA ASP A 154 3.40 -2.74 -15.77
C ASP A 154 2.40 -3.91 -15.68
N ARG A 155 2.49 -4.87 -16.60
CA ARG A 155 1.62 -6.04 -16.60
C ARG A 155 1.71 -6.84 -15.30
N PHE A 156 2.91 -6.91 -14.72
CA PHE A 156 3.19 -7.76 -13.56
C PHE A 156 3.69 -6.98 -12.34
N LEU A 157 4.23 -5.77 -12.54
CA LEU A 157 4.83 -4.92 -11.50
C LEU A 157 3.95 -4.84 -10.27
N TYR A 158 2.65 -4.61 -10.44
CA TYR A 158 1.73 -4.39 -9.33
C TYR A 158 1.48 -5.64 -8.46
N LEU A 159 1.96 -6.82 -8.85
CA LEU A 159 2.01 -8.01 -7.98
C LEU A 159 2.94 -7.81 -6.77
N SER A 160 3.85 -6.83 -6.81
CA SER A 160 4.74 -6.52 -5.68
C SER A 160 3.97 -6.00 -4.46
N ASP A 161 2.85 -5.29 -4.68
CA ASP A 161 2.05 -4.63 -3.65
C ASP A 161 0.60 -4.38 -4.11
N VAL A 162 0.38 -3.39 -4.99
CA VAL A 162 -0.95 -2.80 -5.24
C VAL A 162 -2.05 -3.82 -5.53
N LEU A 163 -1.80 -4.77 -6.44
CA LEU A 163 -2.80 -5.77 -6.82
C LEU A 163 -3.14 -6.69 -5.64
N PRO A 164 -2.18 -7.40 -5.00
CA PRO A 164 -2.46 -8.21 -3.82
C PRO A 164 -3.08 -7.43 -2.66
N THR A 165 -2.66 -6.18 -2.46
CA THR A 165 -3.21 -5.32 -1.41
C THR A 165 -4.68 -4.98 -1.66
N ALA A 166 -5.01 -4.57 -2.88
CA ALA A 166 -6.40 -4.33 -3.28
C ALA A 166 -7.24 -5.61 -3.31
N TRP A 167 -6.66 -6.73 -3.76
CA TRP A 167 -7.32 -8.03 -3.77
C TRP A 167 -7.67 -8.49 -2.35
N GLN A 168 -6.70 -8.42 -1.44
CA GLN A 168 -6.93 -8.70 -0.02
C GLN A 168 -8.03 -7.81 0.54
N ALA A 169 -8.06 -6.53 0.21
CA ALA A 169 -9.09 -5.61 0.69
C ALA A 169 -10.51 -6.01 0.23
N VAL A 170 -10.65 -6.44 -1.03
CA VAL A 170 -11.94 -6.93 -1.57
C VAL A 170 -12.34 -8.27 -0.93
N GLU A 171 -11.40 -9.20 -0.75
CA GLU A 171 -11.64 -10.46 -0.05
C GLU A 171 -11.98 -10.27 1.43
N TYR A 172 -11.33 -9.29 2.07
CA TYR A 172 -11.55 -8.94 3.47
C TYR A 172 -12.89 -8.25 3.66
N ALA A 173 -13.33 -7.46 2.68
CA ALA A 173 -14.66 -6.85 2.69
C ALA A 173 -15.78 -7.90 2.68
N ALA A 174 -15.50 -9.15 2.24
CA ALA A 174 -16.46 -10.26 2.25
C ALA A 174 -17.82 -9.86 1.65
N ILE A 175 -17.78 -9.15 0.52
CA ILE A 175 -18.94 -8.56 -0.12
C ILE A 175 -19.87 -9.70 -0.57
N PRO A 176 -21.15 -9.71 -0.18
CA PRO A 176 -22.11 -10.71 -0.67
C PRO A 176 -22.19 -10.70 -2.20
N ALA A 177 -22.59 -11.82 -2.81
CA ALA A 177 -22.82 -11.89 -4.25
C ALA A 177 -23.84 -10.81 -4.69
N GLY A 178 -23.44 -9.94 -5.62
CA GLY A 178 -24.24 -8.79 -6.06
C GLY A 178 -24.41 -7.67 -5.01
N GLY A 179 -23.72 -7.77 -3.87
CA GLY A 179 -23.75 -6.78 -2.80
C GLY A 179 -23.01 -5.49 -3.16
N SER A 180 -23.14 -4.52 -2.26
CA SER A 180 -22.60 -3.16 -2.40
C SER A 180 -21.35 -2.94 -1.55
N VAL A 181 -20.39 -2.19 -2.09
CA VAL A 181 -19.17 -1.80 -1.37
C VAL A 181 -18.89 -0.32 -1.56
N VAL A 182 -18.62 0.38 -0.47
CA VAL A 182 -18.02 1.72 -0.52
C VAL A 182 -16.51 1.61 -0.39
N VAL A 183 -15.75 2.24 -1.28
CA VAL A 183 -14.30 2.39 -1.18
C VAL A 183 -13.99 3.84 -0.79
N LEU A 184 -13.50 4.03 0.43
CA LEU A 184 -13.04 5.33 0.91
C LEU A 184 -11.59 5.54 0.46
N GLY A 185 -11.37 6.59 -0.32
CA GLY A 185 -10.09 6.87 -0.98
C GLY A 185 -9.97 6.14 -2.32
N ALA A 186 -9.77 6.89 -3.40
CA ALA A 186 -9.52 6.42 -4.76
C ALA A 186 -8.04 6.63 -5.19
N GLY A 187 -7.11 6.61 -4.22
CA GLY A 187 -5.67 6.46 -4.51
C GLY A 187 -5.35 5.09 -5.12
N PRO A 188 -4.07 4.73 -5.39
CA PRO A 188 -3.71 3.48 -6.06
C PRO A 188 -4.43 2.23 -5.56
N ILE A 189 -4.40 1.98 -4.24
CA ILE A 189 -5.04 0.81 -3.64
C ILE A 189 -6.55 0.85 -3.82
N GLY A 190 -7.17 2.00 -3.55
CA GLY A 190 -8.62 2.18 -3.72
C GLY A 190 -9.08 2.09 -5.18
N ASP A 191 -8.31 2.64 -6.12
CA ASP A 191 -8.55 2.51 -7.57
C ASP A 191 -8.55 1.05 -7.96
N MET A 192 -7.50 0.30 -7.62
CA MET A 192 -7.42 -1.12 -7.94
C MET A 192 -8.50 -1.95 -7.22
N ALA A 193 -8.86 -1.60 -5.97
CA ALA A 193 -9.95 -2.26 -5.25
C ALA A 193 -11.30 -2.03 -5.93
N CYS A 194 -11.56 -0.82 -6.44
CA CYS A 194 -12.76 -0.53 -7.24
C CYS A 194 -12.80 -1.39 -8.50
N ARG A 195 -11.68 -1.54 -9.22
CA ARG A 195 -11.60 -2.36 -10.43
C ARG A 195 -11.88 -3.83 -10.15
N ILE A 196 -11.26 -4.38 -9.11
CA ILE A 196 -11.45 -5.79 -8.71
C ILE A 196 -12.91 -6.02 -8.29
N ALA A 197 -13.47 -5.14 -7.45
CA ALA A 197 -14.85 -5.29 -6.98
C ALA A 197 -15.88 -5.15 -8.12
N ALA A 198 -15.67 -4.21 -9.05
CA ALA A 198 -16.53 -4.04 -10.22
C ALA A 198 -16.41 -5.23 -11.18
N HIS A 199 -15.20 -5.75 -11.42
CA HIS A 199 -14.97 -6.95 -12.21
C HIS A 199 -15.72 -8.17 -11.65
N ARG A 200 -15.86 -8.26 -10.33
CA ARG A 200 -16.63 -9.31 -9.63
C ARG A 200 -18.15 -9.09 -9.63
N GLY A 201 -18.62 -8.01 -10.25
CA GLY A 201 -20.06 -7.71 -10.38
C GLY A 201 -20.68 -7.10 -9.12
N HIS A 202 -19.89 -6.49 -8.23
CA HIS A 202 -20.41 -5.76 -7.08
C HIS A 202 -20.83 -4.33 -7.46
N HIS A 203 -21.78 -3.75 -6.73
CA HIS A 203 -22.09 -2.32 -6.83
C HIS A 203 -21.03 -1.53 -6.04
N VAL A 204 -20.16 -0.83 -6.76
CA VAL A 204 -19.03 -0.11 -6.18
C VAL A 204 -19.32 1.39 -6.12
N ILE A 205 -19.12 1.98 -4.94
CA ILE A 205 -19.20 3.43 -4.71
C ILE A 205 -17.83 3.91 -4.20
N ALA A 206 -17.12 4.72 -4.98
CA ALA A 206 -15.85 5.30 -4.60
C ALA A 206 -16.03 6.72 -4.05
N VAL A 207 -15.35 7.04 -2.95
CA VAL A 207 -15.40 8.34 -2.29
C VAL A 207 -14.00 8.94 -2.23
N ASP A 208 -13.82 10.14 -2.78
CA ASP A 208 -12.55 10.87 -2.73
C ASP A 208 -12.82 12.39 -2.86
N LEU A 209 -11.77 13.20 -2.72
CA LEU A 209 -11.76 14.65 -2.92
C LEU A 209 -10.96 15.07 -4.17
N VAL A 210 -10.29 14.13 -4.83
CA VAL A 210 -9.48 14.37 -6.04
C VAL A 210 -10.26 13.92 -7.28
N PRO A 211 -10.72 14.85 -8.15
CA PRO A 211 -11.57 14.52 -9.28
C PRO A 211 -10.90 13.61 -10.31
N GLU A 212 -9.59 13.72 -10.50
CA GLU A 212 -8.81 12.87 -11.40
C GLU A 212 -8.84 11.40 -10.94
N ARG A 213 -8.78 11.16 -9.62
CA ARG A 213 -8.88 9.82 -9.03
C ARG A 213 -10.29 9.24 -9.22
N LEU A 214 -11.32 10.03 -8.96
CA LEU A 214 -12.72 9.64 -9.20
C LEU A 214 -12.98 9.33 -10.68
N ALA A 215 -12.42 10.13 -11.60
CA ALA A 215 -12.58 9.92 -13.03
C ALA A 215 -11.94 8.60 -13.51
N ARG A 216 -10.88 8.13 -12.85
CA ARG A 216 -10.23 6.85 -13.19
C ARG A 216 -11.13 5.67 -12.84
N VAL A 217 -11.61 5.60 -11.60
CA VAL A 217 -12.45 4.46 -11.14
C VAL A 217 -13.81 4.42 -11.83
N ARG A 218 -14.36 5.57 -12.22
CA ARG A 218 -15.60 5.65 -12.99
C ARG A 218 -15.52 4.91 -14.32
N LYS A 219 -14.36 4.90 -14.97
CA LYS A 219 -14.14 4.15 -16.23
C LYS A 219 -14.29 2.65 -16.07
N PHE A 220 -14.15 2.15 -14.84
CA PHE A 220 -14.29 0.74 -14.48
C PHE A 220 -15.63 0.42 -13.83
N GLY A 221 -16.61 1.33 -13.91
CA GLY A 221 -17.99 1.09 -13.47
C GLY A 221 -18.29 1.46 -12.02
N ALA A 222 -17.35 2.09 -11.31
CA ALA A 222 -17.64 2.63 -9.98
C ALA A 222 -18.54 3.87 -10.06
N GLU A 223 -19.58 3.91 -9.23
CA GLU A 223 -20.25 5.15 -8.86
C GLU A 223 -19.29 5.99 -8.01
N THR A 224 -19.36 7.31 -8.10
CA THR A 224 -18.38 8.19 -7.44
C THR A 224 -19.06 9.30 -6.67
N ILE A 225 -18.63 9.52 -5.43
CA ILE A 225 -19.04 10.65 -4.59
C ILE A 225 -17.82 11.55 -4.39
N ASP A 226 -17.96 12.81 -4.78
CA ASP A 226 -16.94 13.84 -4.55
C ASP A 226 -17.21 14.56 -3.23
N LEU A 227 -16.26 14.47 -2.29
CA LEU A 227 -16.38 15.11 -0.97
C LEU A 227 -16.45 16.65 -1.03
N ARG A 228 -16.11 17.25 -2.17
CA ARG A 228 -16.18 18.71 -2.37
C ARG A 228 -17.59 19.18 -2.73
N ASP A 229 -18.42 18.27 -3.25
CA ASP A 229 -19.74 18.57 -3.78
C ASP A 229 -20.86 18.24 -2.78
N LEU A 230 -20.54 18.16 -1.49
CA LEU A 230 -21.49 17.75 -0.46
C LEU A 230 -22.58 18.80 -0.16
N GLU A 231 -22.45 20.05 -0.59
CA GLU A 231 -23.46 21.13 -0.43
C GLU A 231 -24.10 21.26 0.99
N GLY A 232 -23.39 20.83 2.05
CA GLY A 232 -23.90 20.82 3.43
C GLY A 232 -24.57 19.52 3.88
N HIS A 233 -24.62 18.50 3.02
CA HIS A 233 -24.98 17.12 3.36
C HIS A 233 -23.78 16.37 3.95
N GLU A 234 -24.06 15.41 4.82
CA GLU A 234 -23.04 14.46 5.26
C GLU A 234 -22.82 13.40 4.18
N VAL A 235 -21.57 13.01 3.92
CA VAL A 235 -21.24 11.93 2.96
C VAL A 235 -22.01 10.64 3.26
N ALA A 236 -22.29 10.41 4.53
CA ALA A 236 -23.06 9.27 5.00
C ALA A 236 -24.52 9.29 4.52
N ASP A 237 -25.15 10.47 4.38
CA ASP A 237 -26.50 10.59 3.85
C ASP A 237 -26.55 10.28 2.36
N MET A 238 -25.56 10.77 1.61
CA MET A 238 -25.42 10.45 0.18
C MET A 238 -25.27 8.94 -0.03
N ILE A 239 -24.41 8.30 0.76
CA ILE A 239 -24.20 6.85 0.71
C ILE A 239 -25.47 6.09 1.09
N ARG A 240 -26.18 6.51 2.15
CA ARG A 240 -27.45 5.91 2.54
C ARG A 240 -28.49 6.04 1.44
N ASN A 241 -28.57 7.17 0.75
CA ASN A 241 -29.53 7.37 -0.35
C ASN A 241 -29.31 6.37 -1.51
N VAL A 242 -28.06 6.10 -1.88
CA VAL A 242 -27.72 5.16 -2.96
C VAL A 242 -27.67 3.70 -2.49
N THR A 243 -27.89 3.44 -1.20
CA THR A 243 -27.92 2.10 -0.58
C THR A 243 -29.26 1.81 0.13
N GLU A 244 -30.35 2.37 -0.40
CA GLU A 244 -31.72 2.15 0.08
C GLU A 244 -31.92 2.45 1.59
N GLY A 245 -31.18 3.43 2.10
CA GLY A 245 -31.20 3.86 3.50
C GLY A 245 -30.45 2.95 4.47
N ARG A 246 -29.88 1.82 4.02
CA ARG A 246 -29.25 0.82 4.89
C ARG A 246 -27.78 1.09 5.17
N GLY A 247 -27.07 1.71 4.23
CA GLY A 247 -25.61 1.65 4.15
C GLY A 247 -25.13 0.47 3.28
N PRO A 248 -23.89 0.48 2.78
CA PRO A 248 -23.35 -0.59 1.95
C PRO A 248 -23.13 -1.88 2.75
N ASP A 249 -23.08 -3.02 2.06
CA ASP A 249 -22.77 -4.32 2.67
C ASP A 249 -21.37 -4.35 3.27
N ALA A 250 -20.43 -3.70 2.60
CA ALA A 250 -19.07 -3.56 3.06
C ALA A 250 -18.49 -2.17 2.80
N VAL A 251 -17.44 -1.83 3.55
CA VAL A 251 -16.62 -0.65 3.33
C VAL A 251 -15.16 -1.06 3.24
N ILE A 252 -14.44 -0.56 2.25
CA ILE A 252 -12.98 -0.65 2.16
C ILE A 252 -12.42 0.73 2.54
N ASP A 253 -11.66 0.79 3.63
CA ASP A 253 -10.92 1.99 4.00
C ASP A 253 -9.51 1.91 3.41
N ALA A 254 -9.29 2.64 2.32
CA ALA A 254 -8.01 2.76 1.61
C ALA A 254 -7.34 4.13 1.81
N VAL A 255 -7.66 4.83 2.91
CA VAL A 255 -7.10 6.16 3.23
C VAL A 255 -6.00 6.09 4.29
N GLY A 256 -6.28 5.53 5.47
CA GLY A 256 -5.32 5.45 6.58
C GLY A 256 -4.95 6.82 7.18
N MET A 257 -3.71 6.95 7.67
CA MET A 257 -3.14 8.13 8.35
C MET A 257 -3.28 9.45 7.57
N GLU A 258 -3.49 9.39 6.26
CA GLU A 258 -3.66 10.56 5.38
C GLU A 258 -5.08 11.12 5.32
N ALA A 259 -6.01 10.65 6.17
CA ALA A 259 -7.36 11.17 6.19
C ALA A 259 -7.36 12.70 6.32
N HIS A 260 -8.07 13.38 5.43
CA HIS A 260 -8.13 14.85 5.44
C HIS A 260 -9.11 15.23 6.56
N GLY A 261 -8.59 15.69 7.70
CA GLY A 261 -9.42 15.96 8.88
C GLY A 261 -8.70 16.72 9.99
N SER A 262 -9.40 17.74 10.50
CA SER A 262 -9.08 18.63 11.63
C SER A 262 -7.80 19.50 11.51
N PRO A 263 -7.94 20.84 11.39
CA PRO A 263 -6.82 21.79 11.47
C PRO A 263 -6.00 21.64 12.76
N SER A 264 -6.59 21.19 13.87
CA SER A 264 -5.88 21.01 15.14
C SER A 264 -4.97 19.79 15.14
N ALA A 265 -5.34 18.69 14.48
CA ALA A 265 -4.47 17.53 14.29
C ALA A 265 -3.24 17.88 13.42
N THR A 266 -3.42 18.76 12.43
CA THR A 266 -2.34 19.27 11.57
C THR A 266 -1.33 20.10 12.36
N VAL A 267 -1.78 20.90 13.35
CA VAL A 267 -0.90 21.68 14.22
C VAL A 267 -0.12 20.79 15.19
N ALA A 268 -0.78 19.79 15.80
CA ALA A 268 -0.11 18.85 16.69
C ALA A 268 1.00 18.05 15.98
N GLN A 269 0.74 17.56 14.77
CA GLN A 269 1.74 16.85 13.94
C GLN A 269 2.94 17.76 13.60
N ARG A 270 2.69 19.03 13.24
CA ARG A 270 3.78 19.99 12.96
C ARG A 270 4.64 20.28 14.19
N LEU A 271 4.03 20.40 15.37
CA LEU A 271 4.76 20.61 16.62
C LEU A 271 5.56 19.37 17.02
N ALA A 272 5.02 18.17 16.80
CA ALA A 272 5.73 16.92 17.04
C ALA A 272 6.98 16.78 16.14
N ALA A 273 6.88 17.19 14.87
CA ALA A 273 8.00 17.19 13.92
C ALA A 273 9.13 18.18 14.28
N MET A 274 8.91 19.11 15.23
CA MET A 274 9.95 20.00 15.76
C MET A 274 10.67 19.44 16.99
N LEU A 275 10.20 18.31 17.53
CA LEU A 275 10.86 17.64 18.64
C LEU A 275 12.07 16.83 18.13
N PRO A 276 13.10 16.63 18.96
CA PRO A 276 14.15 15.66 18.65
C PRO A 276 13.57 14.28 18.37
N ASP A 277 14.09 13.57 17.36
CA ASP A 277 13.50 12.31 16.86
C ASP A 277 13.21 11.30 17.97
N ARG A 278 14.13 11.11 18.92
CA ARG A 278 13.95 10.18 20.06
C ARG A 278 12.74 10.52 20.93
N ILE A 279 12.41 11.81 21.05
CA ILE A 279 11.25 12.27 21.83
C ILE A 279 9.98 12.09 21.00
N ALA A 280 10.01 12.48 19.72
CA ALA A 280 8.90 12.30 18.79
C ALA A 280 8.49 10.82 18.67
N GLU A 281 9.46 9.93 18.42
CA GLU A 281 9.31 8.48 18.37
C GLU A 281 8.65 7.92 19.64
N ARG A 282 9.17 8.26 20.83
CA ARG A 282 8.60 7.79 22.10
C ARG A 282 7.16 8.26 22.29
N MET A 283 6.86 9.49 21.89
CA MET A 283 5.50 10.04 21.97
C MET A 283 4.57 9.31 21.00
N MET A 284 4.99 9.05 19.77
CA MET A 284 4.21 8.30 18.79
C MET A 284 3.88 6.88 19.29
N HIS A 285 4.83 6.18 19.91
CA HIS A 285 4.61 4.85 20.49
C HIS A 285 3.62 4.80 21.66
N THR A 286 3.41 5.91 22.38
CA THR A 286 2.67 5.91 23.65
C THR A 286 1.38 6.73 23.63
N ALA A 287 1.33 7.76 22.78
CA ALA A 287 0.24 8.72 22.70
C ALA A 287 -0.04 9.16 21.25
N GLY A 288 0.47 8.44 20.25
CA GLY A 288 0.13 8.67 18.85
C GLY A 288 -1.37 8.47 18.62
N VAL A 289 -1.99 9.44 17.97
CA VAL A 289 -3.39 9.37 17.53
C VAL A 289 -3.43 9.69 16.05
N ASP A 290 -4.06 8.81 15.29
CA ASP A 290 -4.21 8.94 13.86
C ASP A 290 -5.35 9.87 13.48
N ARG A 291 -5.42 10.20 12.19
CA ARG A 291 -6.58 10.86 11.62
C ARG A 291 -7.67 9.82 11.34
N LEU A 292 -8.59 9.68 12.28
CA LEU A 292 -9.63 8.62 12.25
C LEU A 292 -10.87 8.93 11.40
N ALA A 293 -10.90 10.06 10.68
CA ALA A 293 -12.10 10.49 9.96
C ALA A 293 -12.60 9.45 8.94
N SER A 294 -11.70 8.80 8.19
CA SER A 294 -12.06 7.73 7.25
C SER A 294 -12.64 6.51 7.97
N LEU A 295 -11.95 6.03 9.01
CA LEU A 295 -12.38 4.86 9.78
C LEU A 295 -13.72 5.10 10.51
N HIS A 296 -13.90 6.27 11.10
CA HIS A 296 -15.18 6.64 11.74
C HIS A 296 -16.30 6.78 10.71
N ALA A 297 -16.02 7.34 9.53
CA ALA A 297 -16.98 7.36 8.43
C ALA A 297 -17.33 5.93 7.99
N ALA A 298 -16.36 5.02 7.86
CA ALA A 298 -16.60 3.62 7.55
C ALA A 298 -17.53 2.96 8.57
N VAL A 299 -17.30 3.20 9.87
CA VAL A 299 -18.17 2.73 10.95
C VAL A 299 -19.56 3.34 10.87
N ASP A 300 -19.71 4.61 10.52
CA ASP A 300 -21.02 5.26 10.39
C ASP A 300 -21.82 4.69 9.20
N ILE A 301 -21.20 4.60 8.03
CA ILE A 301 -21.89 4.28 6.78
C ILE A 301 -22.21 2.80 6.65
N VAL A 302 -21.35 1.88 7.11
CA VAL A 302 -21.53 0.44 6.86
C VAL A 302 -22.88 -0.02 7.39
N ARG A 303 -23.61 -0.90 6.69
CA ARG A 303 -24.87 -1.38 7.24
C ARG A 303 -24.67 -2.15 8.55
N ARG A 304 -25.76 -2.32 9.31
CA ARG A 304 -25.78 -3.26 10.44
C ARG A 304 -25.42 -4.68 9.95
N GLY A 305 -24.53 -5.35 10.67
CA GLY A 305 -23.96 -6.66 10.33
C GLY A 305 -23.04 -6.66 9.11
N GLY A 306 -22.61 -5.50 8.64
CA GLY A 306 -21.68 -5.37 7.51
C GLY A 306 -20.21 -5.49 7.93
N THR A 307 -19.33 -5.47 6.93
CA THR A 307 -17.88 -5.66 7.10
C THR A 307 -17.12 -4.41 6.71
N ILE A 308 -16.11 -4.07 7.50
CA ILE A 308 -15.13 -3.05 7.14
C ILE A 308 -13.78 -3.74 6.93
N SER A 309 -13.24 -3.58 5.73
CA SER A 309 -11.88 -3.97 5.38
C SER A 309 -10.96 -2.75 5.45
N ILE A 310 -10.03 -2.75 6.39
CA ILE A 310 -9.08 -1.65 6.58
C ILE A 310 -7.77 -2.05 5.92
N VAL A 311 -7.43 -1.36 4.82
CA VAL A 311 -6.18 -1.55 4.10
C VAL A 311 -5.28 -0.32 4.17
N GLY A 312 -5.84 0.86 4.48
CA GLY A 312 -5.08 2.04 4.86
C GLY A 312 -4.25 1.80 6.12
N VAL A 313 -3.06 2.38 6.16
CA VAL A 313 -2.13 2.24 7.30
C VAL A 313 -2.63 3.09 8.47
N TYR A 314 -2.64 2.50 9.66
CA TYR A 314 -2.86 3.15 10.96
C TYR A 314 -1.68 2.80 11.87
N GLY A 315 -1.15 3.79 12.60
CA GLY A 315 -0.01 3.67 13.53
C GLY A 315 -0.28 4.26 14.91
N GLY A 316 -1.49 4.77 15.17
CA GLY A 316 -1.89 5.36 16.44
C GLY A 316 -1.92 4.34 17.57
N ALA A 317 -1.18 4.62 18.65
CA ALA A 317 -1.15 3.76 19.83
C ALA A 317 -2.40 3.88 20.71
N ALA A 318 -3.16 4.97 20.58
CA ALA A 318 -4.27 5.31 21.48
C ALA A 318 -5.52 5.83 20.73
N ASP A 319 -5.82 5.24 19.57
CA ASP A 319 -6.91 5.68 18.71
C ASP A 319 -8.30 5.46 19.34
N PRO A 320 -9.12 6.51 19.54
CA PRO A 320 -10.46 6.36 20.09
C PRO A 320 -11.42 5.71 19.09
N MET A 321 -11.95 4.55 19.47
CA MET A 321 -12.91 3.79 18.66
C MET A 321 -14.35 3.91 19.19
N PRO A 322 -15.36 4.09 18.31
CA PRO A 322 -16.78 4.20 18.69
C PRO A 322 -17.38 2.83 19.04
N MET A 323 -16.87 2.19 20.10
CA MET A 323 -17.20 0.81 20.47
C MET A 323 -18.70 0.56 20.68
N LEU A 324 -19.44 1.53 21.23
CA LEU A 324 -20.89 1.42 21.39
C LEU A 324 -21.58 1.21 20.04
N THR A 325 -21.25 2.04 19.05
CA THR A 325 -21.82 1.97 17.71
C THR A 325 -21.39 0.70 16.99
N MET A 326 -20.11 0.34 17.07
CA MET A 326 -19.59 -0.87 16.42
C MET A 326 -20.24 -2.14 16.98
N PHE A 327 -20.40 -2.22 18.30
CA PHE A 327 -21.05 -3.34 18.97
C PHE A 327 -22.53 -3.41 18.62
N ASP A 328 -23.26 -2.29 18.71
CA ASP A 328 -24.69 -2.22 18.38
C ASP A 328 -24.98 -2.59 16.92
N LYS A 329 -24.10 -2.16 16.00
CA LYS A 329 -24.21 -2.50 14.57
C LYS A 329 -23.68 -3.89 14.24
N GLN A 330 -23.07 -4.61 15.18
CA GLN A 330 -22.41 -5.91 14.92
C GLN A 330 -21.41 -5.84 13.76
N VAL A 331 -20.56 -4.80 13.77
CA VAL A 331 -19.58 -4.58 12.70
C VAL A 331 -18.50 -5.66 12.73
N GLN A 332 -18.19 -6.23 11.56
CA GLN A 332 -17.03 -7.09 11.36
C GLN A 332 -15.86 -6.23 10.88
N LEU A 333 -14.69 -6.39 11.49
CA LEU A 333 -13.46 -5.71 11.07
C LEU A 333 -12.44 -6.74 10.59
N ARG A 334 -11.86 -6.50 9.41
CA ARG A 334 -10.70 -7.23 8.90
C ARG A 334 -9.66 -6.22 8.42
N MET A 335 -8.39 -6.44 8.74
CA MET A 335 -7.34 -5.46 8.49
C MET A 335 -5.96 -6.09 8.43
N GLY A 336 -4.97 -5.31 7.99
CA GLY A 336 -3.57 -5.66 8.05
C GLY A 336 -2.84 -5.44 6.73
N GLN A 337 -1.51 -5.53 6.79
CA GLN A 337 -0.67 -5.52 5.61
C GLN A 337 -1.01 -6.69 4.67
N ALA A 338 -0.78 -6.51 3.37
CA ALA A 338 -1.15 -7.51 2.38
C ALA A 338 -0.22 -8.71 2.40
N ASN A 339 -0.81 -9.89 2.48
CA ASN A 339 -0.12 -11.15 2.41
C ASN A 339 0.10 -11.54 0.94
N VAL A 340 0.92 -10.79 0.19
CA VAL A 340 1.10 -10.92 -1.27
C VAL A 340 1.07 -12.37 -1.78
N ARG A 341 1.99 -13.22 -1.29
CA ARG A 341 2.11 -14.61 -1.77
C ARG A 341 0.84 -15.46 -1.54
N ARG A 342 -0.04 -15.09 -0.60
CA ARG A 342 -1.36 -15.73 -0.42
C ARG A 342 -2.28 -15.56 -1.62
N TRP A 343 -2.15 -14.46 -2.36
CA TRP A 343 -3.10 -14.03 -3.40
C TRP A 343 -2.54 -14.16 -4.82
N VAL A 344 -1.25 -14.44 -4.99
CA VAL A 344 -0.60 -14.49 -6.31
C VAL A 344 -1.30 -15.45 -7.26
N ASP A 345 -1.60 -16.67 -6.81
CA ASP A 345 -2.22 -17.70 -7.66
C ASP A 345 -3.67 -17.34 -8.04
N ASP A 346 -4.35 -16.54 -7.21
CA ASP A 346 -5.70 -16.04 -7.48
C ASP A 346 -5.67 -14.86 -8.47
N ILE A 347 -4.58 -14.07 -8.49
CA ILE A 347 -4.45 -12.85 -9.30
C ILE A 347 -3.85 -13.12 -10.68
N LEU A 348 -2.85 -14.00 -10.79
CA LEU A 348 -2.14 -14.29 -12.04
C LEU A 348 -3.08 -14.62 -13.23
N PRO A 349 -4.19 -15.35 -13.06
CA PRO A 349 -5.14 -15.61 -14.14
C PRO A 349 -5.80 -14.36 -14.75
N PHE A 350 -5.70 -13.19 -14.10
CA PHE A 350 -6.23 -11.92 -14.59
C PHE A 350 -5.19 -11.05 -15.31
N LEU A 351 -3.92 -11.47 -15.33
CA LEU A 351 -2.82 -10.75 -15.99
C LEU A 351 -2.57 -11.30 -17.41
N THR A 352 -3.65 -11.52 -18.15
CA THR A 352 -3.68 -12.01 -19.54
C THR A 352 -3.78 -10.84 -20.52
N ASP A 353 -3.39 -11.00 -21.79
CA ASP A 353 -3.40 -9.93 -22.79
C ASP A 353 -4.70 -9.09 -22.85
N ASP A 354 -5.86 -9.66 -22.51
CA ASP A 354 -7.16 -8.97 -22.43
C ASP A 354 -7.23 -7.86 -21.35
N ASP A 355 -6.33 -7.89 -20.37
CA ASP A 355 -6.19 -6.92 -19.28
C ASP A 355 -7.52 -6.54 -18.58
N PRO A 356 -8.25 -7.52 -18.02
CA PRO A 356 -9.56 -7.28 -17.41
C PRO A 356 -9.54 -6.30 -16.22
N LEU A 357 -8.38 -6.08 -15.60
CA LEU A 357 -8.18 -5.15 -14.48
C LEU A 357 -7.54 -3.81 -14.92
N GLY A 358 -7.20 -3.65 -16.19
CA GLY A 358 -6.63 -2.43 -16.75
C GLY A 358 -5.26 -2.07 -16.19
N VAL A 359 -4.43 -3.06 -15.85
CA VAL A 359 -3.12 -2.87 -15.22
C VAL A 359 -2.14 -2.13 -16.14
N ASP A 360 -2.19 -2.33 -17.46
CA ASP A 360 -1.25 -1.67 -18.39
C ASP A 360 -1.44 -0.14 -18.42
N SER A 361 -2.67 0.30 -18.15
CA SER A 361 -3.05 1.72 -18.08
C SER A 361 -3.01 2.29 -16.65
N PHE A 362 -2.58 1.50 -15.67
CA PHE A 362 -2.68 1.86 -14.27
C PHE A 362 -1.70 2.97 -13.88
N ALA A 363 -0.43 2.89 -14.31
CA ALA A 363 0.53 3.98 -14.17
C ALA A 363 0.01 5.26 -14.85
N SER A 364 -0.10 6.35 -14.07
CA SER A 364 -0.38 7.68 -14.65
C SER A 364 0.89 8.38 -15.12
N HIS A 365 2.04 8.05 -14.53
CA HIS A 365 3.34 8.60 -14.93
C HIS A 365 4.39 7.48 -15.01
N ARG A 366 5.26 7.59 -16.02
CA ARG A 366 6.48 6.79 -16.16
C ARG A 366 7.65 7.76 -16.27
N MET A 367 8.64 7.62 -15.38
CA MET A 367 9.71 8.60 -15.20
C MET A 367 11.03 7.87 -14.95
N PRO A 368 12.20 8.42 -15.33
CA PRO A 368 13.47 7.87 -14.90
C PRO A 368 13.64 8.01 -13.37
N LEU A 369 14.42 7.12 -12.75
CA LEU A 369 14.70 7.19 -11.30
C LEU A 369 15.22 8.57 -10.86
N GLU A 370 16.04 9.23 -11.69
CA GLU A 370 16.61 10.56 -11.40
C GLU A 370 15.54 11.65 -11.14
N ASP A 371 14.32 11.48 -11.65
CA ASP A 371 13.21 12.40 -11.43
C ASP A 371 12.39 12.07 -10.17
N ALA A 372 12.80 11.07 -9.38
CA ALA A 372 12.08 10.64 -8.19
C ALA A 372 11.80 11.78 -7.18
N PRO A 373 12.71 12.72 -6.88
CA PRO A 373 12.38 13.84 -5.98
C PRO A 373 11.18 14.67 -6.45
N TYR A 374 11.08 14.95 -7.75
CA TYR A 374 9.93 15.64 -8.32
C TYR A 374 8.67 14.77 -8.32
N ALA A 375 8.81 13.46 -8.61
CA ALA A 375 7.70 12.51 -8.54
C ALA A 375 7.07 12.43 -7.13
N TYR A 376 7.89 12.41 -6.07
CA TYR A 376 7.41 12.45 -4.69
C TYR A 376 6.67 13.75 -4.40
N GLU A 377 7.17 14.90 -4.86
CA GLU A 377 6.50 16.20 -4.69
C GLU A 377 5.11 16.22 -5.32
N ILE A 378 4.99 15.85 -6.60
CA ILE A 378 3.69 15.89 -7.30
C ILE A 378 2.72 14.84 -6.77
N PHE A 379 3.23 13.68 -6.33
CA PHE A 379 2.40 12.63 -5.77
C PHE A 379 1.84 13.02 -4.40
N GLN A 380 2.68 13.60 -3.54
CA GLN A 380 2.27 14.18 -2.26
C GLN A 380 1.26 15.31 -2.45
N ALA A 381 1.54 16.22 -3.38
CA ALA A 381 0.72 17.39 -3.60
C ALA A 381 -0.55 17.10 -4.41
N LYS A 382 -0.71 15.85 -4.92
CA LYS A 382 -1.80 15.41 -5.80
C LYS A 382 -1.93 16.31 -7.03
N LYS A 383 -0.79 16.70 -7.60
CA LYS A 383 -0.69 17.58 -8.78
C LYS A 383 -0.48 16.76 -10.04
N ASP A 384 -0.69 17.42 -11.18
CA ASP A 384 -0.35 16.91 -12.51
C ASP A 384 -1.01 15.56 -12.85
N GLY A 385 -2.12 15.21 -12.18
CA GLY A 385 -2.78 13.92 -12.35
C GLY A 385 -1.99 12.72 -11.78
N ALA A 386 -1.03 12.96 -10.88
CA ALA A 386 -0.26 11.93 -10.21
C ALA A 386 -1.18 11.02 -9.37
N CYS A 387 -1.28 9.76 -9.80
CA CYS A 387 -2.08 8.72 -9.15
C CYS A 387 -1.22 7.50 -8.88
N LYS A 388 -0.56 6.95 -9.90
CA LYS A 388 0.45 5.89 -9.76
C LYS A 388 1.66 6.26 -10.59
N ILE A 389 2.83 6.31 -9.96
CA ILE A 389 4.10 6.60 -10.63
C ILE A 389 4.92 5.32 -10.68
N VAL A 390 5.53 5.05 -11.83
CA VAL A 390 6.47 3.96 -12.03
C VAL A 390 7.80 4.57 -12.51
N PHE A 391 8.88 4.22 -11.83
CA PHE A 391 10.22 4.55 -12.22
C PHE A 391 10.78 3.50 -13.17
N SER A 392 11.44 3.93 -14.24
CA SER A 392 12.25 3.09 -15.12
C SER A 392 13.73 3.24 -14.75
N LEU A 393 14.47 2.13 -14.75
CA LEU A 393 15.85 2.05 -14.28
C LEU A 393 16.82 1.50 -15.34
#